data_AF-A0A2E9TGG6-F1
#
_entry.id   AF-A0A2E9TGG6-F1
#
_cell.length_a   1.000
_cell.length_b   1.000
_cell.length_c   1.000
_cell.angle_alpha   90.00
_cell.angle_beta   90.00
_cell.angle_gamma   90.00
#
_symmetry.space_group_name_H-M   'P 1'
#
loop_
_entity.id
_entity.type
_entity.pdbx_description
1 polymer ?
#
loop_
_entity_poly.entity_id
_entity_poly.type
_entity_poly.pdbx_seq_one_letter_code
_entity_poly.pdbx_strand_id
1 'polypeptide(L)' 'MNIIIKNQNNAERIIRFTISLFLLPSPLIFGYEIFPIVQSIVGGILLFNALSGMCTIYRLFGANTCPK' A
#
# COMPACT_ATOMS: atom_id res chain seq x y z
N MET A 1 1.38 -7.70 -22.32
CA MET A 1 1.77 -8.14 -20.95
C MET A 1 0.84 -7.49 -19.95
N ASN A 2 0.12 -8.27 -19.14
CA ASN A 2 -0.69 -7.68 -18.06
C ASN A 2 0.23 -6.95 -17.10
N ILE A 3 0.08 -5.63 -17.04
CA ILE A 3 0.94 -4.74 -16.25
C ILE A 3 0.59 -4.88 -14.75
N ILE A 4 -0.67 -5.22 -14.46
CA ILE A 4 -1.23 -5.42 -13.13
C ILE A 4 -1.56 -6.91 -12.97
N ILE A 5 -0.67 -7.64 -12.29
CA ILE A 5 -0.88 -9.04 -11.91
C ILE A 5 -1.22 -9.04 -10.42
N LYS A 6 -2.43 -9.51 -10.09
CA LYS A 6 -2.87 -9.60 -8.69
C LYS A 6 -2.09 -10.71 -7.98
N ASN A 7 -1.29 -10.34 -6.98
CA ASN A 7 -0.51 -11.30 -6.17
C ASN A 7 -0.91 -11.30 -4.69
N GLN A 8 -1.91 -10.50 -4.35
CA GLN A 8 -2.29 -10.18 -2.99
C GLN A 8 -3.77 -10.54 -2.75
N ASN A 9 -4.05 -11.20 -1.63
CA ASN A 9 -5.41 -11.58 -1.26
C ASN A 9 -6.24 -10.35 -0.84
N ASN A 10 -7.58 -10.48 -0.89
CA ASN A 10 -8.51 -9.43 -0.54
C ASN A 10 -8.32 -8.94 0.91
N ALA A 11 -8.00 -9.83 1.85
CA ALA A 11 -7.76 -9.46 3.25
C ALA A 11 -6.56 -8.51 3.41
N GLU A 12 -5.41 -8.86 2.83
CA GLU A 12 -4.22 -7.99 2.85
C GLU A 12 -4.50 -6.66 2.14
N ARG A 13 -5.31 -6.69 1.07
CA ARG A 13 -5.67 -5.49 0.30
C ARG A 13 -6.45 -4.51 1.17
N ILE A 14 -7.41 -5.02 1.94
CA ILE A 14 -8.21 -4.24 2.88
C ILE A 14 -7.31 -3.68 3.98
N ILE A 15 -6.43 -4.49 4.59
CA ILE A 15 -5.52 -4.02 5.65
C ILE A 15 -4.64 -2.86 5.16
N ARG A 16 -4.03 -2.97 3.98
CA ARG A 16 -3.19 -1.90 3.42
C ARG A 16 -3.99 -0.64 3.10
N PHE A 17 -5.21 -0.80 2.59
CA PHE A 17 -6.11 0.32 2.36
C PHE A 17 -6.47 1.03 3.68
N THR A 18 -6.86 0.27 4.70
CA THR A 18 -7.19 0.80 6.04
C THR A 18 -6.01 1.54 6.64
N ILE A 19 -4.80 0.96 6.63
CA ILE A 19 -3.60 1.63 7.15
C ILE A 19 -3.31 2.92 6.36
N SER A 20 -3.40 2.87 5.02
CA SER A 20 -3.15 4.06 4.19
C SER A 20 -4.09 5.23 4.51
N LEU A 21 -5.35 4.94 4.86
CA LEU A 21 -6.34 5.95 5.20
C LEU A 21 -5.96 6.75 6.46
N PHE A 22 -5.28 6.12 7.42
CA PHE A 22 -4.79 6.78 8.63
C PHE A 22 -3.46 7.50 8.43
N LEU A 23 -2.58 6.98 7.56
CA LEU A 23 -1.25 7.56 7.33
C LEU A 23 -1.28 8.77 6.39
N LEU A 24 -2.14 8.77 5.37
CA LEU A 24 -2.24 9.86 4.39
C LEU A 24 -2.53 11.24 5.01
N PRO A 25 -3.49 11.41 5.93
CA PRO A 25 -3.80 12.70 6.52
C PRO A 25 -2.79 13.16 7.59
N SER A 26 -1.72 12.40 7.87
CA SER A 26 -0.75 12.72 8.93
C SER A 26 -0.21 14.16 8.86
N PRO A 27 0.21 14.71 7.70
CA PRO A 27 0.70 16.10 7.62
C PRO A 27 -0.37 17.15 7.92
N LEU A 28 -1.65 16.83 7.68
CA LEU A 28 -2.78 17.73 7.94
C LEU A 28 -3.10 17.82 9.44
N ILE A 29 -2.87 16.73 10.18
CA ILE A 29 -3.19 16.63 11.61
C ILE A 29 -2.00 17.04 12.48
N PHE A 30 -0.79 16.60 12.12
CA PHE A 30 0.43 16.76 12.93
C PHE A 30 1.37 17.85 12.39
N GLY A 31 1.03 18.51 11.29
CA GLY A 31 1.81 19.57 10.67
C GLY A 31 2.80 19.09 9.60
N TYR A 32 3.39 20.04 8.88
CA TYR A 32 4.31 19.79 7.77
C TYR A 32 5.76 19.54 8.22
N GLU A 33 5.94 18.63 9.16
CA GLU A 33 7.24 18.18 9.62
C GLU A 33 7.72 16.97 8.81
N ILE A 34 9.02 16.66 8.87
CA ILE A 34 9.63 15.54 8.14
C ILE A 34 8.90 14.22 8.44
N PHE A 35 8.60 13.97 9.72
CA PHE A 35 8.01 12.70 10.16
C PHE A 35 6.58 12.48 9.63
N PRO A 36 5.62 13.42 9.78
CA PRO A 36 4.30 13.33 9.15
C PRO A 36 4.34 13.22 7.63
N ILE A 37 5.26 13.93 6.96
CA ILE A 37 5.43 13.86 5.50
C ILE A 37 5.84 12.46 5.08
N VAL A 38 6.85 11.87 5.74
CA VAL A 38 7.28 10.49 5.47
C VAL A 38 6.14 9.49 5.72
N GLN A 39 5.36 9.66 6.78
CA GLN A 39 4.18 8.83 7.03
C GLN A 39 3.17 8.91 5.89
N SER A 40 2.88 10.11 5.38
CA SER A 40 1.97 10.29 4.24
C SER A 40 2.49 9.61 2.97
N ILE A 41 3.80 9.69 2.70
CA ILE A 41 4.44 8.99 1.57
C ILE A 41 4.27 7.48 1.70
N VAL A 42 4.54 6.92 2.88
CA VAL A 42 4.33 5.48 3.16
C VAL A 42 2.85 5.12 2.97
N GLY A 43 1.93 5.97 3.43
CA GLY A 43 0.49 5.84 3.21
C GLY A 43 0.14 5.78 1.72
N GLY A 44 0.71 6.66 0.89
CA GLY A 44 0.51 6.66 -0.56
C GLY A 44 0.99 5.39 -1.24
N ILE A 45 2.16 4.86 -0.84
CA ILE A 45 2.68 3.58 -1.35
C ILE A 45 1.76 2.43 -0.97
N LEU A 46 1.26 2.41 0.27
CA LEU A 46 0.31 1.40 0.73
C LEU A 46 -1.02 1.48 -0.01
N LEU A 47 -1.51 2.69 -0.28
CA LEU A 47 -2.72 2.92 -1.05
C LEU A 47 -2.57 2.40 -2.48
N PHE A 48 -1.44 2.68 -3.14
CA PHE A 48 -1.14 2.15 -4.47
C PHE A 48 -1.13 0.62 -4.47
N ASN A 49 -0.43 -0.01 -3.52
CA ASN A 49 -0.41 -1.47 -3.37
C ASN A 49 -1.81 -2.04 -3.14
N ALA A 50 -2.64 -1.37 -2.35
CA ALA A 50 -4.01 -1.75 -2.11
C ALA A 50 -4.87 -1.60 -3.38
N LEU A 51 -4.75 -0.52 -4.14
CA LEU A 51 -5.57 -0.30 -5.34
C LEU A 51 -5.21 -1.26 -6.47
N SER A 52 -3.92 -1.41 -6.76
CA SER A 52 -3.44 -2.28 -7.85
C SER A 52 -3.56 -3.77 -7.54
N GLY A 53 -3.71 -4.16 -6.26
CA GLY A 53 -3.73 -5.57 -5.86
C GLY A 53 -2.41 -6.31 -6.13
N MET A 54 -1.35 -5.54 -6.38
CA MET A 54 -0.01 -6.01 -6.62
C MET A 54 0.91 -5.39 -5.57
N CYS A 55 1.62 -6.23 -4.83
CA CYS A 55 2.74 -5.81 -4.03
C CYS A 55 4.02 -6.01 -4.84
N THR A 56 4.73 -4.93 -5.17
CA THR A 56 5.98 -5.00 -5.95
C THR A 56 7.03 -5.87 -5.27
N ILE A 57 7.07 -5.85 -3.93
CA ILE A 57 7.96 -6.70 -3.13
C ILE A 57 7.63 -8.17 -3.34
N TYR A 58 6.36 -8.56 -3.22
CA TYR A 58 5.97 -9.95 -3.47
C TYR A 58 6.31 -10.39 -4.90
N ARG A 59 6.16 -9.49 -5.89
CA ARG A 59 6.57 -9.77 -7.27
C ARG A 59 8.08 -9.96 -7.41
N LEU A 60 8.90 -9.17 -6.71
CA LEU A 60 10.35 -9.30 -6.70
C LEU A 60 10.80 -10.62 -6.06
N PHE A 61 10.12 -11.06 -5.00
CA PHE A 61 10.43 -12.32 -4.30
C PHE A 61 9.67 -13.54 -4.85
N GLY A 62 8.89 -13.39 -5.93
CA GLY A 62 8.09 -14.48 -6.49
C GLY A 62 6.96 -14.99 -5.57
N ALA A 63 6.63 -14.25 -4.51
CA ALA A 63 5.56 -14.60 -3.58
C ALA A 63 4.18 -14.26 -4.16
N ASN A 64 3.21 -15.13 -3.90
CA ASN A 64 1.81 -14.92 -4.24
C ASN A 64 0.92 -15.45 -3.12
N THR A 65 0.22 -14.56 -2.44
CA THR A 65 -0.73 -14.88 -1.36
C THR A 65 -2.15 -15.05 -1.88
N CYS A 66 -2.36 -14.86 -3.19
CA CYS A 66 -3.53 -15.28 -3.93
C CYS A 66 -3.21 -16.59 -4.69
N PRO A 67 -3.26 -17.76 -4.03
CA PRO A 67 -3.30 -19.01 -4.76
C PRO A 67 -4.52 -18.98 -5.68
N LYS A 68 -4.34 -19.40 -6.93
CA LYS A 68 -5.45 -19.61 -7.86
C LYS A 68 -6.40 -20.68 -7.33
#